data_AF-A0A7M3YKU6-F1
#
_entry.id   AF-A0A7M3YKU6-F1
#
_cell.length_a   1.000
_cell.length_b   1.000
_cell.length_c   1.000
_cell.angle_alpha   90.00
_cell.angle_beta   90.00
_cell.angle_gamma   90.00
#
_symmetry.space_group_name_H-M   'P 1'
#
loop_
_entity.id
_entity.type
_entity.pdbx_description
1 polymer ?
#
loop_
_entity_poly.entity_id
_entity_poly.type
_entity_poly.pdbx_seq_one_letter_code
_entity_poly.pdbx_strand_id
1 'polypeptide(L)'
;IPTLALERFLSASLPYAPETEDGWFHHTIDSFVSFESILKITIKTTASMFLRSEQPVYIIDRTSWESYVEHYIVEAGWGHVTIVDYNDSSFALHCNVNLGCNVPFTIGMICGLWERAHGRSYKINIQQNNDIFSVEIESLLQYQNQ
;
A
#
# COMPACT_ATOMS: atom_id res chain seq x y z
N ILE A 1 -18.50 -3.21 -6.61
CA ILE A 1 -18.16 -4.63 -6.36
C ILE A 1 -18.41 -4.89 -4.88
N PRO A 2 -19.15 -5.93 -4.45
CA PRO A 2 -19.62 -6.03 -3.07
C PRO A 2 -18.48 -6.31 -2.09
N THR A 3 -18.44 -5.54 -0.99
CA THR A 3 -17.50 -5.66 0.15
C THR A 3 -17.50 -7.03 0.82
N LEU A 4 -18.57 -7.80 0.65
CA LEU A 4 -18.76 -9.13 1.23
C LEU A 4 -17.61 -10.11 0.99
N ALA A 5 -16.97 -10.08 -0.19
CA ALA A 5 -15.90 -11.04 -0.49
C ALA A 5 -14.64 -10.77 0.34
N LEU A 6 -14.25 -9.50 0.47
CA LEU A 6 -13.11 -9.08 1.27
C LEU A 6 -13.39 -9.30 2.75
N GLU A 7 -14.55 -8.86 3.24
CA GLU A 7 -14.96 -9.09 4.64
C GLU A 7 -14.94 -10.58 5.00
N ARG A 8 -15.48 -11.46 4.14
CA ARG A 8 -15.42 -12.91 4.34
C ARG A 8 -13.99 -13.44 4.43
N PHE A 9 -13.10 -12.99 3.55
CA PHE A 9 -11.69 -13.39 3.58
C PHE A 9 -11.01 -12.96 4.89
N LEU A 10 -11.24 -11.71 5.31
CA LEU A 10 -10.66 -11.17 6.54
C LEU A 10 -11.18 -11.92 7.78
N SER A 11 -12.50 -12.14 7.89
CA SER A 11 -13.09 -12.87 9.01
C SER A 11 -12.61 -14.33 9.09
N ALA A 12 -12.49 -15.03 7.95
CA ALA A 12 -12.06 -16.43 7.94
C ALA A 12 -10.57 -16.60 8.32
N SER A 13 -9.75 -15.59 8.02
CA SER A 13 -8.30 -15.64 8.25
C SER A 13 -7.89 -15.18 9.65
N LEU A 14 -8.73 -14.37 10.31
CA LEU A 14 -8.44 -13.73 11.60
C LEU A 14 -7.91 -14.69 12.69
N PRO A 15 -8.44 -15.92 12.89
CA PRO A 15 -7.94 -16.84 13.91
C PRO A 15 -6.48 -17.30 13.70
N TYR A 16 -5.93 -17.08 12.52
CA TYR A 16 -4.59 -17.50 12.11
C TYR A 16 -3.62 -16.33 11.96
N ALA A 17 -4.04 -15.10 12.29
CA ALA A 17 -3.21 -13.91 12.17
C ALA A 17 -2.10 -13.93 13.25
N PRO A 18 -0.80 -13.95 12.89
CA PRO A 18 0.27 -13.68 13.84
C PRO A 18 0.18 -12.26 14.41
N GLU A 19 0.81 -12.06 15.57
CA GLU A 19 1.12 -10.72 16.07
C GLU A 19 2.02 -9.99 15.07
N THR A 20 1.70 -8.73 14.81
CA THR A 20 2.39 -7.90 13.80
C THR A 20 3.17 -6.79 14.47
N GLU A 21 4.33 -6.44 13.91
CA GLU A 21 5.13 -5.29 14.36
C GLU A 21 4.34 -3.98 14.32
N ASP A 22 4.56 -3.15 15.34
CA ASP A 22 3.91 -1.85 15.50
C ASP A 22 4.65 -0.72 14.77
N GLY A 23 3.91 0.34 14.41
CA GLY A 23 4.47 1.63 13.99
C GLY A 23 4.66 1.85 12.48
N TRP A 24 4.48 0.84 11.62
CA TRP A 24 4.53 1.04 10.16
C TRP A 24 3.15 1.21 9.52
N PHE A 25 2.06 0.87 10.22
CA PHE A 25 0.71 0.86 9.67
C PHE A 25 -0.22 1.70 10.55
N HIS A 26 -0.80 2.75 9.99
CA HIS A 26 -1.74 3.63 10.66
C HIS A 26 -3.00 3.81 9.81
N HIS A 27 -4.15 3.86 10.47
CA HIS A 27 -5.42 4.21 9.81
C HIS A 27 -6.38 4.91 10.77
N THR A 28 -7.37 5.60 10.20
CA THR A 28 -8.47 6.26 10.94
C THR A 28 -9.84 5.61 10.70
N ILE A 29 -9.83 4.40 10.11
CA ILE A 29 -11.03 3.71 9.60
C ILE A 29 -11.53 2.68 10.62
N ASP A 30 -12.69 2.93 11.23
CA ASP A 30 -13.24 2.08 12.30
C ASP A 30 -13.47 0.62 11.86
N SER A 31 -13.94 0.40 10.63
CA SER A 31 -14.21 -0.95 10.11
C SER A 31 -12.96 -1.80 9.90
N PHE A 32 -11.76 -1.20 9.89
CA PHE A 32 -10.50 -1.92 9.73
C PHE A 32 -9.96 -2.45 11.06
N VAL A 33 -10.39 -1.90 12.20
CA VAL A 33 -9.87 -2.25 13.54
C VAL A 33 -9.99 -3.75 13.81
N SER A 34 -11.13 -4.36 13.46
CA SER A 34 -11.35 -5.81 13.67
C SER A 34 -10.54 -6.71 12.74
N PHE A 35 -9.90 -6.15 11.71
CA PHE A 35 -9.17 -6.90 10.68
C PHE A 35 -7.73 -6.44 10.51
N GLU A 36 -7.23 -5.59 11.42
CA GLU A 36 -5.97 -4.86 11.27
C GLU A 36 -4.79 -5.81 11.03
N SER A 37 -4.67 -6.88 11.83
CA SER A 37 -3.58 -7.86 11.69
C SER A 37 -3.58 -8.52 10.30
N ILE A 38 -4.77 -8.87 9.77
CA ILE A 38 -4.88 -9.48 8.43
C ILE A 38 -4.56 -8.47 7.34
N LEU A 39 -5.00 -7.21 7.47
CA LEU A 39 -4.66 -6.15 6.52
C LEU A 39 -3.14 -5.94 6.49
N LYS A 40 -2.51 -5.83 7.66
CA LYS A 40 -1.06 -5.71 7.83
C LYS A 40 -0.32 -6.85 7.11
N ILE A 41 -0.71 -8.09 7.36
CA ILE A 41 -0.10 -9.28 6.72
C ILE A 41 -0.32 -9.30 5.21
N THR A 42 -1.53 -8.99 4.75
CA THR A 42 -1.87 -9.00 3.31
C THR A 42 -1.03 -7.97 2.56
N ILE A 43 -0.91 -6.76 3.11
CA ILE A 43 -0.09 -5.69 2.54
C ILE A 43 1.38 -6.10 2.52
N LYS A 44 1.93 -6.58 3.63
CA LYS A 44 3.35 -6.99 3.72
C LYS A 44 3.70 -8.17 2.83
N THR A 45 2.84 -9.17 2.74
CA THR A 45 3.07 -10.34 1.88
C THR A 45 2.97 -9.97 0.40
N THR A 46 2.03 -9.10 0.02
CA THR A 46 1.93 -8.60 -1.36
C THR A 46 3.12 -7.72 -1.72
N ALA A 47 3.55 -6.82 -0.84
CA ALA A 47 4.76 -6.03 -1.04
C ALA A 47 6.00 -6.93 -1.20
N SER A 48 6.14 -7.95 -0.33
CA SER A 48 7.24 -8.92 -0.40
C SER A 48 7.21 -9.74 -1.69
N MET A 49 6.03 -10.10 -2.19
CA MET A 49 5.87 -10.79 -3.47
C MET A 49 6.38 -9.91 -4.61
N PHE A 50 5.98 -8.64 -4.64
CA PHE A 50 6.50 -7.68 -5.62
C PHE A 50 8.02 -7.53 -5.50
N LEU A 51 8.55 -7.40 -4.27
CA LEU A 51 9.99 -7.25 -3.99
C LEU A 51 10.83 -8.49 -4.35
N ARG A 52 10.20 -9.66 -4.51
CA ARG A 52 10.85 -10.87 -5.02
C ARG A 52 10.78 -11.00 -6.54
N SER A 53 9.90 -10.24 -7.20
CA SER A 53 9.93 -10.14 -8.66
C SER A 53 11.19 -9.41 -9.11
N GLU A 54 11.73 -9.74 -10.28
CA GLU A 54 12.89 -9.06 -10.87
C GLU A 54 12.50 -7.77 -11.63
N GLN A 55 11.32 -7.21 -11.35
CA GLN A 55 10.82 -6.04 -12.06
C GLN A 55 11.56 -4.77 -11.65
N PRO A 56 12.19 -4.05 -12.59
CA PRO A 56 12.92 -2.83 -12.28
C PRO A 56 11.97 -1.64 -12.05
N VAL A 57 12.36 -0.75 -11.14
CA VAL A 57 11.65 0.49 -10.81
C VAL A 57 12.68 1.60 -10.60
N TYR A 58 12.59 2.66 -11.39
CA TYR A 58 13.49 3.81 -11.35
C TYR A 58 12.67 5.10 -11.31
N ILE A 59 12.66 5.79 -10.17
CA ILE A 59 11.85 7.00 -9.98
C ILE A 59 12.71 8.24 -10.21
N ILE A 60 12.29 9.07 -11.17
CA ILE A 60 12.92 10.36 -11.46
C ILE A 60 12.10 11.49 -10.86
N ASP A 61 10.77 11.41 -11.00
CA ASP A 61 9.81 12.39 -10.54
C ASP A 61 8.41 11.74 -10.39
N ARG A 62 7.40 12.57 -10.12
CA ARG A 62 5.99 12.15 -10.06
C ARG A 62 5.53 11.32 -11.27
N THR A 63 5.90 11.71 -12.49
CA THR A 63 5.42 11.06 -13.72
C THR A 63 5.94 9.63 -13.87
N SER A 64 7.09 9.35 -13.27
CA SER A 64 7.63 7.98 -13.15
C SER A 64 6.66 7.09 -12.39
N TRP A 65 6.09 7.57 -11.27
CA TRP A 65 5.12 6.82 -10.49
C TRP A 65 3.85 6.52 -11.27
N GLU A 66 3.31 7.50 -11.99
CA GLU A 66 2.10 7.32 -12.81
C GLU A 66 2.30 6.20 -13.84
N SER A 67 3.47 6.18 -14.51
CA SER A 67 3.82 5.14 -15.48
C SER A 67 3.94 3.74 -14.85
N TYR A 68 4.57 3.63 -13.68
CA TYR A 68 4.72 2.34 -13.00
C TYR A 68 3.42 1.84 -12.37
N VAL A 69 2.60 2.74 -11.85
CA VAL A 69 1.26 2.40 -11.35
C VAL A 69 0.39 1.88 -12.49
N GLU A 70 0.39 2.53 -13.64
CA GLU A 70 -0.36 2.07 -14.79
C GLU A 70 0.06 0.64 -15.16
N HIS A 71 1.35 0.43 -15.36
CA HIS A 71 1.86 -0.86 -15.84
C HIS A 71 1.72 -2.00 -14.81
N TYR A 72 2.15 -1.78 -13.56
CA TYR A 72 2.25 -2.85 -12.57
C TYR A 72 1.00 -3.04 -11.72
N ILE A 73 0.09 -2.06 -11.68
CA ILE A 73 -1.13 -2.13 -10.86
C ILE A 73 -2.38 -2.16 -11.75
N VAL A 74 -2.54 -1.19 -12.65
CA VAL A 74 -3.78 -1.02 -13.43
C VAL A 74 -3.88 -2.07 -14.53
N GLU A 75 -2.90 -2.16 -15.42
CA GLU A 75 -2.87 -3.12 -16.53
C GLU A 75 -2.84 -4.58 -16.03
N ALA A 76 -2.22 -4.81 -14.87
CA ALA A 76 -2.16 -6.12 -14.22
C ALA A 76 -3.42 -6.49 -13.42
N GLY A 77 -4.40 -5.58 -13.30
CA GLY A 77 -5.70 -5.85 -12.65
C GLY A 77 -5.69 -5.84 -11.13
N TRP A 78 -4.66 -5.29 -10.50
CA TRP A 78 -4.54 -5.23 -9.03
C TRP A 78 -5.43 -4.15 -8.41
N GLY A 79 -5.90 -3.18 -9.18
CA GLY A 79 -6.77 -2.11 -8.71
C GLY A 79 -6.55 -0.82 -9.50
N HIS A 80 -7.08 0.28 -8.98
CA HIS A 80 -6.86 1.60 -9.58
C HIS A 80 -6.24 2.52 -8.54
N VAL A 81 -5.12 3.14 -8.90
CA VAL A 81 -4.39 4.07 -8.07
C VAL A 81 -4.12 5.34 -8.85
N THR A 82 -4.37 6.49 -8.22
CA THR A 82 -4.05 7.81 -8.77
C THR A 82 -2.97 8.45 -7.91
N ILE A 83 -1.85 8.86 -8.51
CA ILE A 83 -0.80 9.61 -7.81
C ILE A 83 -1.30 11.04 -7.59
N VAL A 84 -1.32 11.49 -6.34
CA VAL A 84 -1.78 12.83 -5.95
C VAL A 84 -0.60 13.79 -5.85
N ASP A 85 0.47 13.35 -5.18
CA ASP A 85 1.69 14.12 -4.98
C ASP A 85 2.87 13.21 -4.66
N TYR A 86 4.08 13.71 -4.93
CA TYR A 86 5.33 13.04 -4.56
C TYR A 86 6.39 14.08 -4.22
N ASN A 87 6.99 13.94 -3.04
CA ASN A 87 8.03 14.85 -2.55
C ASN A 87 9.41 14.21 -2.66
N ASP A 88 10.23 14.68 -3.60
CA ASP A 88 11.58 14.16 -3.84
C ASP A 88 12.55 14.33 -2.66
N SER A 89 12.28 15.26 -1.73
CA SER A 89 13.15 15.51 -0.58
C SER A 89 12.86 14.58 0.60
N SER A 90 11.58 14.27 0.85
CA SER A 90 11.15 13.36 1.93
C SER A 90 10.88 11.93 1.46
N PHE A 91 10.79 11.72 0.15
CA PHE A 91 10.25 10.53 -0.51
C PHE A 91 8.81 10.19 -0.12
N ALA A 92 8.06 11.15 0.41
CA ALA A 92 6.65 10.96 0.70
C ALA A 92 5.84 10.86 -0.60
N LEU A 93 5.10 9.77 -0.75
CA LEU A 93 4.20 9.53 -1.87
C LEU A 93 2.76 9.56 -1.36
N HIS A 94 1.95 10.43 -1.98
CA HIS A 94 0.52 10.52 -1.71
C HIS A 94 -0.24 9.97 -2.92
N CYS A 95 -1.13 9.02 -2.66
CA CYS A 95 -1.94 8.41 -3.71
C CYS A 95 -3.36 8.10 -3.22
N ASN A 96 -4.27 7.97 -4.17
CA ASN A 96 -5.65 7.59 -3.93
C ASN A 96 -5.89 6.19 -4.52
N VAL A 97 -6.48 5.30 -3.73
CA VAL A 97 -6.88 3.95 -4.13
C VAL A 97 -8.40 3.87 -4.14
N ASN A 98 -8.99 3.46 -5.27
CA ASN A 98 -10.45 3.31 -5.36
C ASN A 98 -10.93 2.13 -4.50
N LEU A 99 -12.11 2.28 -3.89
CA LEU A 99 -12.76 1.20 -3.15
C LEU A 99 -13.00 -0.03 -4.03
N GLY A 100 -12.62 -1.19 -3.51
CA GLY A 100 -12.80 -2.48 -4.17
C GLY A 100 -12.33 -3.64 -3.30
N CYS A 101 -12.58 -4.87 -3.75
CA CYS A 101 -12.16 -6.08 -3.02
C CYS A 101 -10.64 -6.26 -2.97
N ASN A 102 -9.90 -5.60 -3.85
CA ASN A 102 -8.45 -5.77 -3.98
C ASN A 102 -7.65 -4.75 -3.16
N VAL A 103 -8.30 -3.81 -2.46
CA VAL A 103 -7.63 -2.66 -1.80
C VAL A 103 -6.38 -3.05 -0.99
N PRO A 104 -6.39 -4.07 -0.11
CA PRO A 104 -5.18 -4.43 0.64
C PRO A 104 -4.05 -4.92 -0.25
N PHE A 105 -4.36 -5.62 -1.34
CA PHE A 105 -3.38 -6.07 -2.34
C PHE A 105 -2.86 -4.89 -3.17
N THR A 106 -3.75 -3.99 -3.60
CA THR A 106 -3.36 -2.77 -4.32
C THR A 106 -2.40 -1.91 -3.49
N ILE A 107 -2.72 -1.71 -2.21
CA ILE A 107 -1.87 -1.00 -1.25
C ILE A 107 -0.53 -1.72 -1.08
N GLY A 108 -0.54 -3.05 -0.94
CA GLY A 108 0.69 -3.85 -0.88
C GLY A 108 1.57 -3.72 -2.12
N MET A 109 0.98 -3.70 -3.32
CA MET A 109 1.71 -3.50 -4.58
C MET A 109 2.39 -2.15 -4.62
N ILE A 110 1.69 -1.06 -4.32
CA ILE A 110 2.30 0.28 -4.32
C ILE A 110 3.34 0.46 -3.20
N CYS A 111 3.16 -0.20 -2.04
CA CYS A 111 4.19 -0.24 -1.00
C CYS A 111 5.47 -0.96 -1.48
N GLY A 112 5.32 -2.10 -2.17
CA GLY A 112 6.44 -2.83 -2.74
C GLY A 112 7.16 -2.05 -3.84
N LEU A 113 6.41 -1.34 -4.69
CA LEU A 113 6.95 -0.39 -5.67
C LEU A 113 7.77 0.69 -4.99
N TRP A 114 7.23 1.27 -3.92
CA TRP A 114 7.89 2.32 -3.16
C TRP A 114 9.19 1.85 -2.50
N GLU A 115 9.15 0.70 -1.84
CA GLU A 115 10.32 0.11 -1.18
C GLU A 115 11.40 -0.26 -2.20
N ARG A 116 11.03 -0.76 -3.39
CA ARG A 116 12.00 -1.03 -4.45
C ARG A 116 12.66 0.24 -4.98
N ALA A 117 11.88 1.29 -5.21
CA ALA A 117 12.39 2.55 -5.73
C ALA A 117 13.43 3.19 -4.81
N HIS A 118 13.22 3.09 -3.49
CA HIS A 118 14.04 3.80 -2.51
C HIS A 118 15.00 2.92 -1.71
N GLY A 119 14.80 1.59 -1.70
CA GLY A 119 15.57 0.65 -0.89
C GLY A 119 15.37 0.85 0.62
N ARG A 120 14.22 1.40 1.03
CA ARG A 120 13.89 1.75 2.43
C ARG A 120 12.59 1.07 2.86
N SER A 121 12.52 0.67 4.13
CA SER A 121 11.27 0.20 4.72
C SER A 121 10.25 1.34 4.78
N TYR A 122 9.02 1.07 4.36
CA TYR A 122 7.93 2.04 4.38
C TYR A 122 7.15 2.05 5.70
N LYS A 123 6.54 3.18 6.01
CA LYS A 123 5.35 3.32 6.85
C LYS A 123 4.21 3.88 6.00
N ILE A 124 2.97 3.48 6.33
CA ILE A 124 1.77 3.96 5.67
C ILE A 124 0.76 4.56 6.64
N ASN A 125 0.06 5.56 6.15
CA ASN A 125 -1.10 6.16 6.79
C ASN A 125 -2.29 6.11 5.81
N ILE A 126 -3.40 5.52 6.26
CA ILE A 126 -4.59 5.28 5.43
C ILE A 126 -5.79 6.03 6.01
N GLN A 127 -6.42 6.83 5.17
CA GLN A 127 -7.68 7.51 5.49
C GLN A 127 -8.71 7.14 4.43
N GLN A 128 -9.98 7.00 4.84
CA GLN A 128 -11.07 6.76 3.90
C GLN A 128 -11.94 8.01 3.78
N ASN A 129 -12.21 8.42 2.55
CA ASN A 129 -13.19 9.44 2.22
C ASN A 129 -14.12 8.90 1.13
N ASN A 130 -15.35 8.58 1.51
CA ASN A 130 -16.34 7.92 0.66
C ASN A 130 -15.78 6.61 0.05
N ASP A 131 -15.73 6.53 -1.28
CA ASP A 131 -15.27 5.38 -2.06
C ASP A 131 -13.77 5.46 -2.41
N ILE A 132 -12.99 6.31 -1.74
CA ILE A 132 -11.57 6.50 -2.00
C ILE A 132 -10.78 6.34 -0.69
N PHE A 133 -9.68 5.59 -0.76
CA PHE A 133 -8.67 5.52 0.29
C PHE A 133 -7.51 6.44 -0.08
N SER A 134 -7.27 7.46 0.74
CA SER A 134 -6.05 8.27 0.67
C SER A 134 -4.95 7.52 1.40
N VAL A 135 -3.86 7.24 0.70
CA VAL A 135 -2.71 6.50 1.21
C VAL A 135 -1.48 7.37 1.09
N GLU A 136 -0.84 7.61 2.23
CA GLU A 136 0.48 8.22 2.33
C GLU A 136 1.50 7.13 2.62
N ILE A 137 2.59 7.13 1.85
CA ILE A 137 3.72 6.21 2.00
C ILE A 137 4.99 7.04 2.20
N GLU A 138 5.74 6.74 3.25
CA GLU A 138 6.97 7.44 3.59
C GLU A 138 7.95 6.50 4.29
N SER A 139 9.18 6.94 4.51
CA SER A 139 10.20 6.12 5.17
C SER A 139 9.84 5.84 6.64
N LEU A 140 9.88 4.57 7.05
CA LEU A 140 9.64 4.15 8.43
C LEU A 140 10.63 4.80 9.40
N LEU A 141 11.91 4.78 9.02
CA LEU A 141 12.97 5.43 9.77
C LEU A 141 13.19 6.85 9.24
N GLN A 142 13.34 7.81 10.14
CA GLN A 142 13.92 9.11 9.82
C GLN A 142 15.40 8.89 9.54
N TYR A 143 15.73 8.55 8.30
CA TYR A 143 17.12 8.61 7.87
C TYR A 143 17.53 10.08 7.88
N GLN A 144 18.58 10.42 8.64
CA GLN A 144 19.21 11.72 8.54
C GLN A 144 19.73 11.86 7.11
N ASN A 145 19.00 12.60 6.29
CA ASN A 145 19.47 13.01 4.97
C ASN A 145 20.63 14.01 5.22
N GLN A 146 21.86 13.51 5.20
CA GLN A 146 23.07 14.35 5.10
C GLN A 146 23.32 14.73 3.65
#